data_AF-A0A0J5G642-F1
#
_entry.id   AF-A0A0J5G642-F1
#
_cell.length_a   1.000
_cell.length_b   1.000
_cell.length_c   1.000
_cell.angle_alpha   90.00
_cell.angle_beta   90.00
_cell.angle_gamma   90.00
#
_symmetry.space_group_name_H-M   'P 1'
#
loop_
_entity.id
_entity.type
_entity.pdbx_description
1 polymer ?
#
loop_
_entity_poly.entity_id
_entity_poly.type
_entity_poly.pdbx_seq_one_letter_code
_entity_poly.pdbx_strand_id
1 'polypeptide(L)'
;MRLTHIKLAGFKSFVDPTSIAVPGQLVAVIGPNGCGKSNVIDAVRWVLGESSAKQLRGESMQDVIFNGSSTRKPVSRASVELVFDNGDGQLTGPWGQYAEVSIKRVLTRQGESSYYINNQQVRRRDITDLFLGTGVGARGYAVIEQGMISRIIEARPEELRAYLEEAAGVSRYKERRRETESRLADTRDNLTRIDDLKLELERQVERLTEQAEVAANYQNMRGALTFKQNLLALARREEAACSEAAARSELARIETEEAALEAAHTHLEAELETVRETHYAASDAVHEAQQALFEANATLARLEEQQRHRLQSRERLERDLASARNERQQLAEQKTQVEYELDDWLPRREEAQMRMEEAQMGLEDGADGLPGAEAAFRVADQRLAQMTAQIANLTRERDLARQQGEHLRRSIEQLAGREDALRRELHDLNLPDSGVLEAAQAEVARAQAALDAVRARLVADEAKQADLASEREQLDKTLHEFNSDAARAEAEVAALDAVLAREAAGEQLAGWLAAQQLDGAPALWQSLQVDEQWRSAVEVVLGDSLAARAAALPGTLPPAPLALVDGSATPALAANPGR
;
A
#
# COMPACT_ATOMS: atom_id res chain seq x y z
N MET A 1 51.16 -48.71 -74.32
CA MET A 1 49.67 -48.74 -74.32
C MET A 1 49.20 -48.73 -75.75
N ARG A 2 48.37 -49.69 -76.16
CA ARG A 2 47.94 -49.88 -77.57
C ARG A 2 46.43 -50.00 -77.66
N LEU A 3 45.80 -49.26 -78.57
CA LEU A 3 44.36 -49.36 -78.82
C LEU A 3 44.04 -50.69 -79.54
N THR A 4 43.15 -51.51 -78.98
CA THR A 4 42.74 -52.81 -79.55
C THR A 4 41.36 -52.76 -80.18
N HIS A 5 40.41 -52.08 -79.54
CA HIS A 5 39.03 -51.98 -80.02
C HIS A 5 38.45 -50.57 -79.83
N ILE A 6 37.63 -50.15 -80.78
CA ILE A 6 36.77 -48.96 -80.69
C ILE A 6 35.34 -49.44 -80.80
N LYS A 7 34.57 -49.34 -79.72
CA LYS A 7 33.14 -49.67 -79.67
C LYS A 7 32.33 -48.39 -79.72
N LEU A 8 31.42 -48.30 -80.68
CA LEU A 8 30.63 -47.11 -81.00
C LEU A 8 29.14 -47.49 -80.96
N ALA A 9 28.30 -46.70 -80.32
CA ALA A 9 26.85 -46.85 -80.41
C ALA A 9 26.16 -45.49 -80.31
N GLY A 10 25.22 -45.22 -81.22
CA GLY A 10 24.51 -43.94 -81.30
C GLY A 10 25.38 -42.71 -81.55
N PHE A 11 26.63 -42.89 -82.02
CA PHE A 11 27.60 -41.82 -82.22
C PHE A 11 27.66 -41.40 -83.70
N LYS A 12 27.22 -40.17 -84.00
CA LYS A 12 27.17 -39.62 -85.36
C LYS A 12 26.59 -40.61 -86.38
N SER A 13 27.37 -41.03 -87.39
CA SER A 13 26.95 -41.99 -88.41
C SER A 13 26.79 -43.43 -87.92
N PHE A 14 27.23 -43.77 -86.71
CA PHE A 14 27.19 -45.11 -86.13
C PHE A 14 25.98 -45.28 -85.21
N VAL A 15 24.84 -45.67 -85.79
CA VAL A 15 23.58 -45.84 -85.06
C VAL A 15 23.59 -47.13 -84.24
N ASP A 16 23.87 -48.26 -84.89
CA ASP A 16 23.88 -49.58 -84.25
C ASP A 16 25.23 -49.82 -83.55
N PRO A 17 25.26 -50.62 -82.46
CA PRO A 17 26.50 -50.99 -81.79
C PRO A 17 27.50 -51.61 -82.76
N THR A 18 28.61 -50.90 -82.99
CA THR A 18 29.64 -51.25 -83.96
C THR A 18 30.97 -51.35 -83.23
N SER A 19 31.67 -52.46 -83.40
CA SER A 19 33.01 -52.69 -82.84
C SER A 19 34.04 -52.73 -83.96
N ILE A 20 34.98 -51.79 -83.95
CA ILE A 20 36.09 -51.70 -84.89
C ILE A 20 37.33 -52.28 -84.19
N ALA A 21 37.84 -53.39 -84.70
CA ALA A 21 39.09 -53.98 -84.22
C ALA A 21 40.31 -53.28 -84.85
N VAL A 22 41.35 -53.07 -84.04
CA VAL A 22 42.62 -52.43 -84.43
C VAL A 22 43.76 -53.44 -84.17
N PRO A 23 43.95 -54.45 -85.04
CA PRO A 23 44.84 -55.59 -84.75
C PRO A 23 46.34 -55.32 -84.97
N GLY A 24 46.70 -54.25 -85.68
CA GLY A 24 48.08 -53.97 -86.10
C GLY A 24 48.54 -52.54 -85.81
N GLN A 25 49.84 -52.26 -86.01
CA GLN A 25 50.43 -50.93 -85.85
C GLN A 25 49.98 -49.93 -86.93
N LEU A 26 49.67 -50.44 -88.13
CA LEU A 26 49.14 -49.67 -89.24
C LEU A 26 47.74 -50.19 -89.59
N VAL A 27 46.74 -49.35 -89.42
CA VAL A 27 45.35 -49.66 -89.78
C VAL A 27 44.83 -48.54 -90.67
N ALA A 28 44.30 -48.92 -91.84
CA ALA A 28 43.73 -47.97 -92.80
C ALA A 28 42.20 -48.05 -92.76
N VAL A 29 41.55 -46.91 -92.49
CA VAL A 29 40.09 -46.77 -92.57
C VAL A 29 39.74 -46.16 -93.92
N ILE A 30 39.23 -46.98 -94.85
CA ILE A 30 38.96 -46.60 -96.24
C ILE A 30 37.45 -46.70 -96.51
N GLY A 31 36.96 -45.90 -97.45
CA GLY A 31 35.57 -45.89 -97.88
C GLY A 31 35.25 -44.66 -98.73
N PRO A 32 34.05 -44.56 -99.32
CA PRO A 32 33.64 -43.40 -100.12
C PRO A 32 33.42 -42.15 -99.27
N ASN A 33 33.36 -40.97 -99.90
CA ASN A 33 33.06 -39.73 -99.17
C ASN A 33 31.68 -39.81 -98.51
N GLY A 34 31.57 -39.33 -97.27
CA GLY A 34 30.32 -39.40 -96.50
C GLY A 34 30.06 -40.70 -95.73
N CYS A 35 30.90 -41.74 -95.85
CA CYS A 35 30.68 -43.00 -95.11
C CYS A 35 31.09 -42.97 -93.61
N GLY A 36 31.39 -41.79 -93.05
CA GLY A 36 31.69 -41.66 -91.62
C GLY A 36 33.15 -41.92 -91.21
N LYS A 37 34.10 -41.99 -92.14
CA LYS A 37 35.53 -42.24 -91.83
C LYS A 37 36.10 -41.26 -90.79
N SER A 38 35.88 -39.97 -90.99
CA SER A 38 36.36 -38.93 -90.07
C SER A 38 35.71 -39.00 -88.69
N ASN A 39 34.50 -39.56 -88.60
CA ASN A 39 33.78 -39.70 -87.34
C ASN A 39 34.46 -40.72 -86.40
N VAL A 40 35.27 -41.64 -86.92
CA VAL A 40 36.05 -42.58 -86.09
C VAL A 40 37.11 -41.83 -85.29
N ILE A 41 37.81 -40.87 -85.90
CA ILE A 41 38.80 -40.03 -85.21
C ILE A 41 38.11 -39.10 -84.20
N ASP A 42 36.97 -38.53 -84.57
CA ASP A 42 36.19 -37.67 -83.67
C ASP A 42 35.73 -38.47 -82.43
N ALA A 43 35.35 -39.75 -82.60
CA ALA A 43 34.96 -40.63 -81.50
C ALA A 43 36.11 -40.88 -80.51
N VAL A 44 37.32 -41.12 -81.04
CA VAL A 44 38.52 -41.31 -80.21
C VAL A 44 38.79 -40.06 -79.37
N ARG A 45 38.81 -38.88 -79.98
CA ARG A 45 39.05 -37.61 -79.28
C ARG A 45 37.99 -37.27 -78.25
N TRP A 46 36.75 -37.56 -78.59
CA TRP A 46 35.63 -37.35 -77.70
C TRP A 46 35.79 -38.16 -76.41
N VAL A 47 36.19 -39.43 -76.49
CA VAL A 47 36.47 -40.24 -75.30
C VAL A 47 37.68 -39.75 -74.52
N LEU A 48 38.74 -39.30 -75.20
CA LEU A 48 39.97 -38.77 -74.59
C LEU A 48 39.80 -37.42 -73.87
N GLY A 49 38.56 -36.88 -73.83
CA GLY A 49 38.21 -35.72 -73.01
C GLY A 49 38.09 -34.40 -73.75
N GLU A 50 38.00 -34.41 -75.09
CA GLU A 50 37.76 -33.19 -75.86
C GLU A 50 36.41 -32.55 -75.45
N SER A 51 36.45 -31.25 -75.18
CA SER A 51 35.32 -30.46 -74.66
C SER A 51 34.75 -29.46 -75.66
N SER A 52 35.47 -29.19 -76.75
CA SER A 52 35.05 -28.29 -77.81
C SER A 52 34.25 -29.03 -78.89
N ALA A 53 32.96 -28.69 -79.01
CA ALA A 53 32.10 -29.21 -80.07
C ALA A 53 32.65 -28.89 -81.48
N LYS A 54 33.25 -27.70 -81.64
CA LYS A 54 33.86 -27.24 -82.89
C LYS A 54 34.99 -28.16 -83.37
N GLN A 55 35.79 -28.69 -82.44
CA GLN A 55 36.87 -29.62 -82.76
C GLN A 55 36.36 -31.03 -83.13
N LEU A 56 35.12 -31.35 -82.75
CA LEU A 56 34.43 -32.57 -83.13
C LEU A 56 33.54 -32.37 -84.35
N ARG A 57 33.72 -31.29 -85.14
CA ARG A 57 32.92 -30.99 -86.33
C ARG A 57 31.41 -30.95 -86.06
N GLY A 58 31.02 -30.42 -84.90
CA GLY A 58 29.63 -30.13 -84.51
C GLY A 58 29.49 -28.71 -83.99
N GLU A 59 28.25 -28.21 -83.91
CA GLU A 59 27.95 -26.89 -83.35
C GLU A 59 27.74 -26.98 -81.83
N SER A 60 27.10 -28.06 -81.39
CA SER A 60 26.85 -28.41 -79.98
C SER A 60 27.47 -29.77 -79.64
N MET A 61 27.81 -29.97 -78.36
CA MET A 61 28.26 -31.28 -77.88
C MET A 61 27.19 -32.36 -78.04
N GLN A 62 25.91 -31.99 -78.15
CA GLN A 62 24.80 -32.91 -78.41
C GLN A 62 24.81 -33.45 -79.86
N ASP A 63 25.48 -32.79 -80.80
CA ASP A 63 25.56 -33.19 -82.22
C ASP A 63 26.40 -34.46 -82.44
N VAL A 64 27.07 -34.94 -81.39
CA VAL A 64 27.72 -36.26 -81.40
C VAL A 64 26.69 -37.39 -81.35
N ILE A 65 25.46 -37.12 -80.91
CA ILE A 65 24.36 -38.10 -80.85
C ILE A 65 23.70 -38.19 -82.23
N PHE A 66 23.44 -39.41 -82.71
CA PHE A 66 22.74 -39.60 -83.98
C PHE A 66 21.35 -38.96 -83.98
N ASN A 67 21.17 -37.94 -84.82
CA ASN A 67 19.95 -37.13 -84.89
C ASN A 67 18.86 -37.66 -85.85
N GLY A 68 19.02 -38.89 -86.37
CA GLY A 68 18.06 -39.51 -87.28
C GLY A 68 18.46 -39.39 -88.75
N SER A 69 17.89 -40.25 -89.59
CA SER A 69 17.99 -40.21 -91.05
C SER A 69 16.62 -40.46 -91.67
N SER A 70 16.49 -40.34 -93.00
CA SER A 70 15.24 -40.64 -93.72
C SER A 70 14.69 -42.06 -93.45
N THR A 71 15.56 -42.99 -93.05
CA THR A 71 15.21 -44.40 -92.81
C THR A 71 15.30 -44.81 -91.32
N ARG A 72 15.83 -43.97 -90.42
CA ARG A 72 16.10 -44.34 -89.02
C ARG A 72 15.75 -43.24 -88.03
N LYS A 73 15.12 -43.60 -86.92
CA LYS A 73 14.76 -42.69 -85.83
C LYS A 73 16.01 -42.18 -85.08
N PRO A 74 15.96 -40.95 -84.51
CA PRO A 74 17.00 -40.44 -83.63
C PRO A 74 17.17 -41.30 -82.37
N VAL A 75 18.39 -41.34 -81.83
CA VAL A 75 18.70 -42.02 -80.57
C VAL A 75 18.86 -41.00 -79.43
N SER A 76 18.63 -41.44 -78.18
CA SER A 76 18.68 -40.58 -76.99
C SER A 76 20.06 -40.49 -76.33
N ARG A 77 20.99 -41.37 -76.72
CA ARG A 77 22.35 -41.43 -76.16
C ARG A 77 23.38 -41.84 -77.19
N ALA A 78 24.59 -41.32 -77.04
CA ALA A 78 25.79 -41.80 -77.70
C ALA A 78 26.75 -42.40 -76.67
N SER A 79 27.37 -43.52 -76.99
CA SER A 79 28.45 -44.09 -76.20
C SER A 79 29.60 -44.52 -77.10
N VAL A 80 30.81 -44.17 -76.68
CA VAL A 80 32.04 -44.63 -77.31
C VAL A 80 32.92 -45.22 -76.22
N GLU A 81 33.45 -46.41 -76.47
CA GLU A 81 34.39 -47.11 -75.60
C GLU A 81 35.65 -47.45 -76.38
N LEU A 82 36.79 -46.99 -75.87
CA LEU A 82 38.13 -47.32 -76.35
C LEU A 82 38.73 -48.37 -75.44
N VAL A 83 39.20 -49.46 -76.00
CA VAL A 83 39.81 -50.55 -75.26
C VAL A 83 41.30 -50.58 -75.57
N PHE A 84 42.12 -50.50 -74.53
CA PHE A 84 43.57 -50.43 -74.63
C PHE A 84 44.22 -51.62 -73.96
N ASP A 85 45.18 -52.21 -74.66
CA ASP A 85 46.13 -53.18 -74.15
C ASP A 85 47.29 -52.46 -73.46
N ASN A 86 47.51 -52.81 -72.20
CA ASN A 86 48.55 -52.28 -71.31
C ASN A 86 49.60 -53.36 -70.98
N GLY A 87 49.83 -54.32 -71.87
CA GLY A 87 50.88 -55.34 -71.70
C GLY A 87 52.30 -54.78 -71.47
N ASP A 88 52.60 -53.57 -71.98
CA ASP A 88 53.89 -52.89 -71.81
C ASP A 88 54.03 -52.13 -70.46
N GLY A 89 52.99 -52.10 -69.61
CA GLY A 89 53.05 -51.48 -68.28
C GLY A 89 53.30 -49.97 -68.26
N GLN A 90 52.99 -49.25 -69.34
CA GLN A 90 53.27 -47.81 -69.47
C GLN A 90 52.31 -46.90 -68.68
N LEU A 91 51.13 -47.40 -68.29
CA LEU A 91 50.17 -46.64 -67.49
C LEU A 91 50.60 -46.56 -66.03
N THR A 92 50.61 -45.35 -65.47
CA THR A 92 50.92 -45.12 -64.06
C THR A 92 49.65 -44.83 -63.25
N GLY A 93 49.64 -45.19 -61.96
CA GLY A 93 48.50 -44.95 -61.06
C GLY A 93 47.64 -46.19 -60.80
N PRO A 94 46.43 -46.03 -60.21
CA PRO A 94 45.59 -47.15 -59.76
C PRO A 94 45.11 -48.07 -60.90
N TRP A 95 45.17 -47.60 -62.14
CA TRP A 95 44.75 -48.32 -63.34
C TRP A 95 45.89 -49.08 -64.03
N GLY A 96 47.14 -48.86 -63.63
CA GLY A 96 48.32 -49.50 -64.24
C GLY A 96 48.44 -51.00 -63.94
N GLN A 97 47.72 -51.48 -62.92
CA GLN A 97 47.68 -52.90 -62.53
C GLN A 97 46.86 -53.79 -63.48
N TYR A 98 46.06 -53.19 -64.36
CA TYR A 98 45.23 -53.93 -65.29
C TYR A 98 45.96 -54.13 -66.63
N ALA A 99 45.93 -55.36 -67.14
CA ALA A 99 46.48 -55.71 -68.45
C ALA A 99 45.68 -55.08 -69.61
N GLU A 100 44.39 -54.82 -69.39
CA GLU A 100 43.49 -54.16 -70.34
C GLU A 100 42.73 -53.03 -69.63
N VAL A 101 42.63 -51.88 -70.28
CA VAL A 101 41.93 -50.70 -69.77
C VAL A 101 40.90 -50.24 -70.80
N SER A 102 39.62 -50.29 -70.43
CA SER A 102 38.53 -49.74 -71.24
C SER A 102 38.16 -48.35 -70.74
N ILE A 103 37.98 -47.42 -71.66
CA ILE A 103 37.62 -46.04 -71.37
C ILE A 103 36.38 -45.72 -72.17
N LYS A 104 35.30 -45.35 -71.48
CA LYS A 104 34.00 -45.14 -72.09
C LYS A 104 33.47 -43.77 -71.73
N ARG A 105 32.99 -43.05 -72.74
CA ARG A 105 32.22 -41.81 -72.58
C ARG A 105 30.80 -42.04 -73.04
N VAL A 106 29.84 -41.59 -72.24
CA VAL A 106 28.40 -41.64 -72.56
C VAL A 106 27.85 -40.22 -72.47
N LEU A 107 27.07 -39.81 -73.47
CA LEU A 107 26.34 -38.54 -73.46
C LEU A 107 24.88 -38.78 -73.77
N THR A 108 24.02 -38.20 -72.95
CA THR A 108 22.57 -38.20 -73.15
C THR A 108 22.13 -36.89 -73.80
N ARG A 109 20.95 -36.88 -74.45
CA ARG A 109 20.36 -35.64 -75.01
C ARG A 109 20.08 -34.56 -73.94
N GLN A 110 20.03 -34.93 -72.67
CA GLN A 110 19.90 -34.01 -71.54
C GLN A 110 21.20 -33.23 -71.25
N GLY A 111 22.31 -33.56 -71.93
CA GLY A 111 23.60 -32.90 -71.75
C GLY A 111 24.49 -33.54 -70.69
N GLU A 112 24.05 -34.62 -70.04
CA GLU A 112 24.86 -35.34 -69.05
C GLU A 112 25.95 -36.15 -69.74
N SER A 113 27.21 -35.75 -69.53
CA SER A 113 28.38 -36.47 -70.02
C SER A 113 29.02 -37.26 -68.88
N SER A 114 28.94 -38.58 -68.94
CA SER A 114 29.54 -39.49 -67.97
C SER A 114 30.78 -40.18 -68.55
N TYR A 115 31.82 -40.31 -67.72
CA TYR A 115 33.07 -41.00 -68.06
C TYR A 115 33.22 -42.25 -67.22
N TYR A 116 33.76 -43.30 -67.82
CA TYR A 116 33.99 -44.58 -67.17
C TYR A 116 35.37 -45.12 -67.54
N ILE A 117 36.07 -45.70 -66.57
CA ILE A 117 37.26 -46.53 -66.77
C ILE A 117 36.91 -47.93 -66.26
N ASN A 118 37.05 -48.98 -67.07
CA ASN A 118 36.68 -50.35 -66.73
C ASN A 118 35.27 -50.46 -66.11
N ASN A 119 34.30 -49.77 -66.72
CA ASN A 119 32.92 -49.61 -66.25
C ASN A 119 32.72 -48.91 -64.89
N GLN A 120 33.77 -48.44 -64.22
CA GLN A 120 33.66 -47.60 -63.03
C GLN A 120 33.51 -46.13 -63.44
N GLN A 121 32.50 -45.44 -62.90
CA GLN A 121 32.29 -44.02 -63.18
C GLN A 121 33.40 -43.17 -62.57
N VAL A 122 34.02 -42.31 -63.37
CA VAL A 122 35.14 -41.44 -62.98
C VAL A 122 34.90 -40.00 -63.39
N ARG A 123 35.69 -39.07 -62.84
CA ARG A 123 35.64 -37.66 -63.26
C ARG A 123 36.40 -37.50 -64.57
N ARG A 124 36.02 -36.48 -65.35
CA ARG A 124 36.76 -36.10 -66.56
C ARG A 124 38.26 -35.86 -66.27
N ARG A 125 38.56 -35.24 -65.12
CA ARG A 125 39.94 -34.97 -64.69
C ARG A 125 40.74 -36.27 -64.57
N ASP A 126 40.14 -37.35 -64.08
CA ASP A 126 40.81 -38.65 -63.92
C ASP A 126 41.19 -39.26 -65.29
N ILE A 127 40.37 -39.03 -66.33
CA ILE A 127 40.68 -39.41 -67.72
C ILE A 127 41.84 -38.57 -68.27
N THR A 128 41.81 -37.26 -68.05
CA THR A 128 42.89 -36.36 -68.47
C THR A 128 44.20 -36.70 -67.77
N ASP A 129 44.15 -36.98 -66.46
CA ASP A 129 45.32 -37.34 -65.64
C ASP A 129 45.91 -38.69 -66.06
N LEU A 130 45.08 -39.66 -66.48
CA LEU A 130 45.53 -40.96 -67.00
C LEU A 130 46.40 -40.81 -68.26
N PHE A 131 46.08 -39.86 -69.14
CA PHE A 131 46.80 -39.62 -70.38
C PHE A 131 47.84 -38.49 -70.30
N LEU A 132 47.96 -37.80 -69.16
CA LEU A 132 48.91 -36.71 -68.97
C LEU A 132 50.35 -37.20 -69.11
N GLY A 133 51.11 -36.64 -70.05
CA GLY A 133 52.49 -37.05 -70.33
C GLY A 133 52.62 -38.32 -71.18
N THR A 134 51.51 -38.91 -71.65
CA THR A 134 51.53 -40.02 -72.63
C THR A 134 51.44 -39.53 -74.08
N GLY A 135 51.17 -38.24 -74.29
CA GLY A 135 50.96 -37.64 -75.61
C GLY A 135 49.60 -37.94 -76.26
N VAL A 136 48.76 -38.77 -75.64
CA VAL A 136 47.44 -39.24 -76.14
C VAL A 136 46.25 -38.50 -75.50
N GLY A 137 46.47 -37.38 -74.80
CA GLY A 137 45.40 -36.58 -74.19
C GLY A 137 44.61 -35.70 -75.19
N ALA A 138 43.59 -34.98 -74.70
CA ALA A 138 42.80 -34.03 -75.52
C ALA A 138 43.65 -32.94 -76.20
N ARG A 139 44.76 -32.51 -75.57
CA ARG A 139 45.77 -31.60 -76.14
C ARG A 139 47.01 -32.34 -76.68
N GLY A 140 46.91 -33.65 -76.82
CA GLY A 140 48.01 -34.52 -77.22
C GLY A 140 48.36 -34.38 -78.69
N TYR A 141 49.64 -34.55 -79.01
CA TYR A 141 50.15 -34.55 -80.38
C TYR A 141 49.87 -35.86 -81.14
N ALA A 142 49.45 -36.93 -80.43
CA ALA A 142 49.27 -38.26 -81.02
C ALA A 142 48.07 -38.38 -81.97
N VAL A 143 47.11 -37.45 -81.93
CA VAL A 143 45.92 -37.48 -82.80
C VAL A 143 45.92 -36.27 -83.73
N ILE A 144 46.32 -36.48 -84.99
CA ILE A 144 46.39 -35.43 -86.00
C ILE A 144 45.05 -35.34 -86.75
N GLU A 145 44.38 -34.19 -86.68
CA GLU A 145 43.19 -33.90 -87.50
C GLU A 145 43.52 -33.18 -88.80
N GLN A 146 42.54 -33.17 -89.69
CA GLN A 146 42.52 -32.29 -90.84
C GLN A 146 42.71 -30.83 -90.40
N GLY A 147 43.78 -30.19 -90.89
CA GLY A 147 44.13 -28.80 -90.56
C GLY A 147 44.99 -28.63 -89.30
N MET A 148 45.22 -29.67 -88.49
CA MET A 148 46.10 -29.58 -87.30
C MET A 148 47.54 -29.22 -87.67
N ILE A 149 48.05 -29.80 -88.75
CA ILE A 149 49.43 -29.57 -89.22
C ILE A 149 49.64 -28.08 -89.53
N SER A 150 48.69 -27.46 -90.25
CA SER A 150 48.73 -26.02 -90.53
C SER A 150 48.66 -25.19 -89.25
N ARG A 151 47.81 -25.56 -88.28
CA ARG A 151 47.71 -24.85 -86.98
C ARG A 151 48.98 -24.93 -86.16
N ILE A 152 49.70 -26.06 -86.17
CA ILE A 152 50.97 -26.19 -85.47
C ILE A 152 52.05 -25.32 -86.14
N ILE A 153 52.04 -25.24 -87.47
CA ILE A 153 53.00 -24.41 -88.23
C ILE A 153 52.74 -22.91 -88.01
N GLU A 154 51.48 -22.50 -87.86
CA GLU A 154 51.05 -21.11 -87.66
C GLU A 154 50.94 -20.70 -86.18
N ALA A 155 51.17 -21.62 -85.23
CA ALA A 155 50.97 -21.39 -83.80
C ALA A 155 51.95 -20.37 -83.20
N ARG A 156 51.48 -19.59 -82.22
CA ARG A 156 52.34 -18.65 -81.47
C ARG A 156 53.33 -19.41 -80.58
N PRO A 157 54.49 -18.83 -80.23
CA PRO A 157 55.48 -19.48 -79.37
C PRO A 157 54.91 -19.99 -78.04
N GLU A 158 53.96 -19.28 -77.43
CA GLU A 158 53.33 -19.70 -76.18
C GLU A 158 52.45 -20.94 -76.35
N GLU A 159 51.75 -21.05 -77.48
CA GLU A 159 50.92 -22.21 -77.84
C GLU A 159 51.80 -23.40 -78.22
N LEU A 160 52.86 -23.15 -78.99
CA LEU A 160 53.85 -24.16 -79.36
C LEU A 160 54.56 -24.74 -78.13
N ARG A 161 54.86 -23.89 -77.13
CA ARG A 161 55.46 -24.31 -75.86
C ARG A 161 54.63 -25.36 -75.14
N ALA A 162 53.30 -25.26 -75.14
CA ALA A 162 52.45 -26.25 -74.51
C ALA A 162 52.58 -27.63 -75.17
N TYR A 163 52.70 -27.69 -76.49
CA TYR A 163 52.96 -28.94 -77.23
C TYR A 163 54.35 -29.50 -76.94
N LEU A 164 55.37 -28.64 -76.86
CA LEU A 164 56.74 -29.03 -76.51
C LEU A 164 56.86 -29.53 -75.06
N GLU A 165 56.19 -28.88 -74.11
CA GLU A 165 56.15 -29.29 -72.70
C GLU A 165 55.46 -30.64 -72.53
N GLU A 166 54.41 -30.92 -73.31
CA GLU A 166 53.74 -32.22 -73.33
C GLU A 166 54.61 -33.31 -73.96
N ALA A 167 55.29 -32.99 -75.08
CA ALA A 167 56.23 -33.91 -75.73
C ALA A 167 57.46 -34.22 -74.84
N ALA A 168 57.91 -33.26 -74.03
CA ALA A 168 58.98 -33.45 -73.06
C ALA A 168 58.51 -34.15 -71.76
N GLY A 169 57.20 -34.39 -71.59
CA GLY A 169 56.63 -35.05 -70.41
C GLY A 169 56.71 -34.23 -69.11
N VAL A 170 57.03 -32.93 -69.17
CA VAL A 170 57.20 -32.07 -67.98
C VAL A 170 55.89 -31.53 -67.43
N SER A 171 54.79 -31.63 -68.19
CA SER A 171 53.44 -31.17 -67.81
C SER A 171 52.99 -31.72 -66.45
N ARG A 172 53.23 -33.02 -66.19
CA ARG A 172 52.85 -33.68 -64.93
C ARG A 172 53.54 -33.05 -63.71
N TYR A 173 54.82 -32.75 -63.83
CA TYR A 173 55.59 -32.18 -62.73
C TYR A 173 55.19 -30.72 -62.46
N LYS A 174 54.94 -29.96 -63.52
CA LYS A 174 54.51 -28.55 -63.45
C LYS A 174 53.15 -28.41 -62.78
N GLU A 175 52.18 -29.26 -63.13
CA GLU A 175 50.85 -29.24 -62.53
C GLU A 175 50.90 -29.63 -61.05
N ARG A 176 51.66 -30.68 -60.70
CA ARG A 176 51.85 -31.11 -59.31
C ARG A 176 52.54 -30.04 -58.46
N ARG A 177 53.51 -29.31 -59.02
CA ARG A 177 54.17 -28.21 -58.33
C ARG A 177 53.18 -27.08 -58.02
N ARG A 178 52.38 -26.67 -59.01
CA ARG A 178 51.36 -25.63 -58.84
C ARG A 178 50.33 -25.98 -57.78
N GLU A 179 49.85 -27.22 -57.78
CA GLU A 179 48.91 -27.70 -56.75
C GLU A 179 49.53 -27.67 -55.35
N THR A 180 50.80 -28.08 -55.24
CA THR A 180 51.52 -28.08 -53.95
C THR A 180 51.76 -26.65 -53.45
N GLU A 181 52.14 -25.73 -54.34
CA GLU A 181 52.29 -24.31 -54.02
C GLU A 181 50.99 -23.70 -53.51
N SER A 182 49.85 -24.00 -54.15
CA SER A 182 48.52 -23.55 -53.69
C SER A 182 48.22 -24.07 -52.28
N ARG A 183 48.40 -25.37 -52.04
CA ARG A 183 48.12 -25.98 -50.72
C ARG A 183 49.02 -25.39 -49.62
N LEU A 184 50.27 -25.07 -49.94
CA LEU A 184 51.18 -24.43 -48.99
C LEU A 184 50.76 -23.00 -48.67
N ALA A 185 50.26 -22.24 -49.66
CA ALA A 185 49.71 -20.91 -49.43
C ALA A 185 48.48 -21.00 -48.50
N ASP A 186 47.52 -21.88 -48.80
CA ASP A 186 46.33 -22.08 -47.97
C ASP A 186 46.69 -22.46 -46.52
N THR A 187 47.73 -23.30 -46.36
CA THR A 187 48.20 -23.72 -45.02
C THR A 187 48.80 -22.55 -44.24
N ARG A 188 49.54 -21.66 -44.91
CA ARG A 188 50.11 -20.46 -44.27
C ARG A 188 49.02 -19.50 -43.82
N ASP A 189 48.02 -19.28 -44.66
CA ASP A 189 46.87 -18.42 -44.31
C ASP A 189 46.10 -18.98 -43.10
N ASN A 190 45.94 -20.31 -43.04
CA ASN A 190 45.33 -20.97 -41.89
C ASN A 190 46.16 -20.80 -40.60
N LEU A 191 47.50 -20.85 -40.67
CA LEU A 191 48.36 -20.63 -39.51
C LEU A 191 48.25 -19.19 -39.00
N THR A 192 48.29 -18.19 -39.89
CA THR A 192 48.09 -16.79 -39.53
C THR A 192 46.76 -16.58 -38.78
N ARG A 193 45.68 -17.21 -39.25
CA ARG A 193 44.38 -17.14 -38.59
C ARG A 193 44.37 -17.79 -37.20
N ILE A 194 45.12 -18.87 -37.01
CA ILE A 194 45.26 -19.52 -35.69
C ILE A 194 46.02 -18.61 -34.73
N ASP A 195 47.07 -17.93 -35.20
CA ASP A 195 47.82 -16.97 -34.39
C ASP A 195 46.95 -15.79 -33.97
N ASP A 196 46.12 -15.25 -34.88
CA ASP A 196 45.15 -14.20 -34.53
C ASP A 196 44.16 -14.67 -33.46
N LEU A 197 43.62 -15.90 -33.60
CA LEU A 197 42.71 -16.48 -32.62
C LEU A 197 43.39 -16.69 -31.26
N LYS A 198 44.66 -17.10 -31.27
CA LYS A 198 45.45 -17.29 -30.06
C LYS A 198 45.63 -15.96 -29.32
N LEU A 199 45.99 -14.88 -30.01
CA LEU A 199 46.14 -13.55 -29.41
C LEU A 199 44.83 -13.05 -28.80
N GLU A 200 43.70 -13.27 -29.48
CA GLU A 200 42.40 -12.90 -28.94
C GLU A 200 42.05 -13.72 -27.68
N LEU A 201 42.34 -15.02 -27.68
CA LEU A 201 42.13 -15.87 -26.51
C LEU A 201 43.03 -15.47 -25.34
N GLU A 202 44.29 -15.11 -25.59
CA GLU A 202 45.20 -14.60 -24.54
C GLU A 202 44.64 -13.34 -23.88
N ARG A 203 44.12 -12.39 -24.65
CA ARG A 203 43.45 -11.19 -24.13
C ARG A 203 42.19 -11.52 -23.33
N GLN A 204 41.42 -12.52 -23.75
CA GLN A 204 40.24 -12.98 -23.01
C GLN A 204 40.63 -13.62 -21.68
N VAL A 205 41.69 -14.43 -21.66
CA VAL A 205 42.22 -15.05 -20.44
C VAL A 205 42.71 -14.00 -19.44
N GLU A 206 43.43 -12.98 -19.89
CA GLU A 206 43.88 -11.88 -19.04
C GLU A 206 42.70 -11.18 -18.35
N ARG A 207 41.69 -10.77 -19.14
CA ARG A 207 40.46 -10.15 -18.60
C ARG A 207 39.72 -11.06 -17.62
N LEU A 208 39.62 -12.35 -17.91
CA LEU A 208 38.97 -13.32 -17.02
C LEU A 208 39.74 -13.52 -15.72
N THR A 209 41.07 -13.41 -15.78
CA THR A 209 41.94 -13.52 -14.59
C THR A 209 41.72 -12.33 -13.66
N GLU A 210 41.70 -11.11 -14.19
CA GLU A 210 41.37 -9.90 -13.40
C GLU A 210 39.97 -10.01 -12.76
N GLN A 211 38.98 -10.49 -13.52
CA GLN A 211 37.63 -10.70 -13.00
C GLN A 211 37.59 -11.76 -11.88
N ALA A 212 38.36 -12.84 -12.01
CA ALA A 212 38.46 -13.87 -10.99
C ALA A 212 39.09 -13.34 -9.70
N GLU A 213 40.14 -12.51 -9.79
CA GLU A 213 40.76 -11.87 -8.63
C GLU A 213 39.78 -10.94 -7.89
N VAL A 214 39.04 -10.11 -8.62
CA VAL A 214 38.01 -9.24 -8.05
C VAL A 214 36.92 -10.08 -7.37
N ALA A 215 36.47 -11.16 -8.01
CA ALA A 215 35.47 -12.06 -7.44
C ALA A 215 35.97 -12.76 -6.16
N ALA A 216 37.22 -13.22 -6.13
CA ALA A 216 37.84 -13.82 -4.95
C ALA A 216 37.94 -12.83 -3.78
N ASN A 217 38.37 -11.59 -4.06
CA ASN A 217 38.41 -10.52 -3.07
C ASN A 217 37.02 -10.20 -2.52
N TYR A 218 36.01 -10.12 -3.38
CA TYR A 218 34.62 -9.95 -2.96
C TYR A 218 34.13 -11.08 -2.06
N GLN A 219 34.41 -12.35 -2.40
CA GLN A 219 34.02 -13.49 -1.55
C GLN A 219 34.69 -13.43 -0.18
N ASN A 220 35.98 -13.08 -0.12
CA ASN A 220 36.71 -12.90 1.13
C ASN A 220 36.10 -11.77 1.98
N MET A 221 35.82 -10.61 1.38
CA MET A 221 35.17 -9.49 2.08
C MET A 221 33.77 -9.86 2.57
N ARG A 222 32.99 -10.59 1.77
CA ARG A 222 31.66 -11.06 2.15
C ARG A 222 31.74 -12.04 3.33
N GLY A 223 32.68 -12.98 3.30
CA GLY A 223 32.93 -13.89 4.42
C GLY A 223 33.31 -13.14 5.71
N ALA A 224 34.21 -12.15 5.61
CA ALA A 224 34.59 -11.31 6.74
C ALA A 224 33.42 -10.46 7.27
N LEU A 225 32.58 -9.92 6.39
CA LEU A 225 31.37 -9.18 6.75
C LEU A 225 30.39 -10.08 7.51
N THR A 226 30.07 -11.26 6.98
CA THR A 226 29.16 -12.21 7.62
C THR A 226 29.69 -12.65 8.99
N PHE A 227 30.99 -12.92 9.10
CA PHE A 227 31.62 -13.23 10.38
C PHE A 227 31.46 -12.09 11.40
N LYS A 228 31.76 -10.85 11.01
CA LYS A 228 31.61 -9.67 11.89
C LYS A 228 30.16 -9.39 12.26
N GLN A 229 29.21 -9.56 11.34
CA GLN A 229 27.78 -9.42 11.61
C GLN A 229 27.31 -10.47 12.63
N ASN A 230 27.73 -11.72 12.46
CA ASN A 230 27.42 -12.79 13.43
C ASN A 230 28.03 -12.50 14.80
N LEU A 231 29.26 -11.99 14.85
CA LEU A 231 29.91 -11.60 16.11
C LEU A 231 29.16 -10.43 16.78
N LEU A 232 28.74 -9.42 16.03
CA LEU A 232 27.93 -8.32 16.54
C LEU A 232 26.57 -8.81 17.05
N ALA A 233 25.91 -9.70 16.32
CA ALA A 233 24.64 -10.29 16.73
C ALA A 233 24.79 -11.08 18.04
N LEU A 234 25.88 -11.85 18.19
CA LEU A 234 26.20 -12.54 19.44
C LEU A 234 26.43 -11.55 20.59
N ALA A 235 27.26 -10.52 20.37
CA ALA A 235 27.52 -9.51 21.40
C ALA A 235 26.24 -8.78 21.85
N ARG A 236 25.37 -8.42 20.91
CA ARG A 236 24.06 -7.81 21.21
C ARG A 236 23.13 -8.75 21.97
N ARG A 237 23.16 -10.05 21.65
CA ARG A 237 22.37 -11.05 22.37
C ARG A 237 22.85 -11.19 23.82
N GLU A 238 24.15 -11.24 24.05
CA GLU A 238 24.72 -11.31 25.40
C GLU A 238 24.44 -10.01 26.19
N GLU A 239 24.58 -8.84 25.57
CA GLU A 239 24.21 -7.55 26.16
C GLU A 239 22.73 -7.50 26.56
N ALA A 240 21.84 -7.94 25.67
CA ALA A 240 20.40 -8.02 25.93
C ALA A 240 20.09 -9.01 27.06
N ALA A 241 20.75 -10.17 27.11
CA ALA A 241 20.57 -11.15 28.17
C ALA A 241 21.03 -10.62 29.54
N CYS A 242 22.15 -9.89 29.59
CA CYS A 242 22.62 -9.23 30.80
C CYS A 242 21.64 -8.14 31.26
N SER A 243 21.16 -7.31 30.34
CA SER A 243 20.16 -6.27 30.61
C SER A 243 18.84 -6.87 31.12
N GLU A 244 18.37 -7.95 30.50
CA GLU A 244 17.18 -8.67 30.94
C GLU A 244 17.37 -9.25 32.35
N ALA A 245 18.52 -9.88 32.63
CA ALA A 245 18.82 -10.42 33.96
C ALA A 245 18.84 -9.31 35.03
N ALA A 246 19.43 -8.16 34.73
CA ALA A 246 19.46 -7.01 35.62
C ALA A 246 18.03 -6.46 35.87
N ALA A 247 17.25 -6.29 34.81
CA ALA A 247 15.86 -5.83 34.91
C ALA A 247 14.98 -6.79 35.70
N ARG A 248 15.14 -8.11 35.51
CA ARG A 248 14.42 -9.13 36.30
C ARG A 248 14.82 -9.08 37.79
N SER A 249 16.10 -8.90 38.10
CA SER A 249 16.56 -8.77 39.48
C SER A 249 15.99 -7.52 40.14
N GLU A 250 15.92 -6.40 39.41
CA GLU A 250 15.35 -5.16 39.93
C GLU A 250 13.84 -5.25 40.10
N LEU A 251 13.13 -5.89 39.17
CA LEU A 251 11.70 -6.16 39.30
C LEU A 251 11.42 -7.00 40.55
N ALA A 252 12.17 -8.09 40.76
CA ALA A 252 12.01 -8.93 41.94
C ALA A 252 12.26 -8.15 43.24
N ARG A 253 13.24 -7.22 43.26
CA ARG A 253 13.47 -6.32 44.40
C ARG A 253 12.27 -5.43 44.66
N ILE A 254 11.74 -4.78 43.62
CA ILE A 254 10.58 -3.89 43.72
C ILE A 254 9.34 -4.66 44.19
N GLU A 255 9.07 -5.85 43.65
CA GLU A 255 7.95 -6.71 44.08
C GLU A 255 8.07 -7.08 45.57
N THR A 256 9.28 -7.36 46.06
CA THR A 256 9.48 -7.62 47.50
C THR A 256 9.27 -6.38 48.37
N GLU A 257 9.65 -5.19 47.88
CA GLU A 257 9.44 -3.93 48.59
C GLU A 257 7.96 -3.53 48.61
N GLU A 258 7.25 -3.73 47.50
CA GLU A 258 5.80 -3.51 47.39
C GLU A 258 5.05 -4.42 48.37
N ALA A 259 5.34 -5.73 48.37
CA ALA A 259 4.73 -6.67 49.31
C ALA A 259 5.00 -6.29 50.78
N ALA A 260 6.20 -5.79 51.09
CA ALA A 260 6.54 -5.31 52.43
C ALA A 260 5.76 -4.03 52.81
N LEU A 261 5.58 -3.10 51.87
CA LEU A 261 4.79 -1.89 52.08
C LEU A 261 3.30 -2.19 52.22
N GLU A 262 2.75 -3.13 51.44
CA GLU A 262 1.36 -3.59 51.59
C GLU A 262 1.13 -4.25 52.96
N ALA A 263 2.07 -5.08 53.42
CA ALA A 263 2.02 -5.66 54.76
C ALA A 263 2.07 -4.58 55.85
N ALA A 264 2.92 -3.55 55.68
CA ALA A 264 2.98 -2.42 56.60
C ALA A 264 1.68 -1.57 56.58
N HIS A 265 1.10 -1.36 55.41
CA HIS A 265 -0.16 -0.62 55.24
C HIS A 265 -1.32 -1.35 55.94
N THR A 266 -1.49 -2.65 55.68
CA THR A 266 -2.53 -3.46 56.31
C THR A 266 -2.36 -3.53 57.83
N HIS A 267 -1.12 -3.57 58.32
CA HIS A 267 -0.84 -3.48 59.75
C HIS A 267 -1.27 -2.12 60.33
N LEU A 268 -0.92 -1.01 59.67
CA LEU A 268 -1.28 0.33 60.11
C LEU A 268 -2.80 0.58 60.05
N GLU A 269 -3.51 0.02 59.07
CA GLU A 269 -4.97 0.04 59.01
C GLU A 269 -5.60 -0.68 60.20
N ALA A 270 -5.06 -1.85 60.57
CA ALA A 270 -5.51 -2.56 61.76
C ALA A 270 -5.25 -1.75 63.03
N GLU A 271 -4.07 -1.13 63.17
CA GLU A 271 -3.78 -0.23 64.30
C GLU A 271 -4.73 0.97 64.32
N LEU A 272 -5.00 1.61 63.18
CA LEU A 272 -5.93 2.72 63.08
C LEU A 272 -7.34 2.32 63.52
N GLU A 273 -7.80 1.14 63.14
CA GLU A 273 -9.12 0.66 63.54
C GLU A 273 -9.18 0.40 65.05
N THR A 274 -8.14 -0.18 65.64
CA THR A 274 -8.09 -0.29 67.11
C THR A 274 -8.10 1.06 67.81
N VAL A 275 -7.39 2.06 67.27
CA VAL A 275 -7.42 3.43 67.80
C VAL A 275 -8.81 4.05 67.65
N ARG A 276 -9.51 3.84 66.54
CA ARG A 276 -10.89 4.30 66.35
C ARG A 276 -11.85 3.66 67.35
N GLU A 277 -11.77 2.35 67.54
CA GLU A 277 -12.57 1.64 68.55
C GLU A 277 -12.35 2.22 69.96
N THR A 278 -11.09 2.43 70.35
CA THR A 278 -10.79 3.05 71.66
C THR A 278 -11.29 4.50 71.75
N HIS A 279 -11.22 5.26 70.67
CA HIS A 279 -11.75 6.63 70.61
C HIS A 279 -13.28 6.64 70.74
N TYR A 280 -14.01 5.78 70.03
CA TYR A 280 -15.45 5.67 70.15
C TYR A 280 -15.88 5.24 71.55
N ALA A 281 -15.22 4.23 72.13
CA ALA A 281 -15.47 3.82 73.50
C ALA A 281 -15.24 4.95 74.51
N ALA A 282 -14.16 5.75 74.34
CA ALA A 282 -13.92 6.91 75.18
C ALA A 282 -14.96 8.02 74.97
N SER A 283 -15.40 8.26 73.73
CA SER A 283 -16.45 9.22 73.39
C SER A 283 -17.78 8.83 74.02
N ASP A 284 -18.16 7.55 73.96
CA ASP A 284 -19.37 7.02 74.58
C ASP A 284 -19.31 7.16 76.10
N ALA A 285 -18.17 6.85 76.72
CA ALA A 285 -17.96 7.06 78.16
C ALA A 285 -18.07 8.53 78.57
N VAL A 286 -17.58 9.46 77.74
CA VAL A 286 -17.76 10.91 77.97
C VAL A 286 -19.24 11.29 77.84
N HIS A 287 -19.94 10.75 76.84
CA HIS A 287 -21.36 11.05 76.65
C HIS A 287 -22.21 10.53 77.82
N GLU A 288 -21.93 9.32 78.31
CA GLU A 288 -22.57 8.73 79.49
C GLU A 288 -22.29 9.58 80.74
N ALA A 289 -21.03 9.99 80.95
CA ALA A 289 -20.68 10.88 82.06
C ALA A 289 -21.37 12.26 81.97
N GLN A 290 -21.51 12.81 80.76
CA GLN A 290 -22.25 14.06 80.53
C GLN A 290 -23.74 13.89 80.80
N GLN A 291 -24.36 12.80 80.36
CA GLN A 291 -25.76 12.48 80.66
C GLN A 291 -25.99 12.37 82.17
N ALA A 292 -25.13 11.62 82.88
CA ALA A 292 -25.17 11.52 84.34
C ALA A 292 -25.01 12.88 85.01
N LEU A 293 -24.13 13.75 84.51
CA LEU A 293 -23.97 15.12 85.00
C LEU A 293 -25.22 15.98 84.75
N PHE A 294 -25.86 15.88 83.58
CA PHE A 294 -27.11 16.60 83.29
C PHE A 294 -28.25 16.12 84.18
N GLU A 295 -28.37 14.83 84.43
CA GLU A 295 -29.35 14.27 85.37
C GLU A 295 -29.10 14.75 86.80
N ALA A 296 -27.83 14.74 87.24
CA ALA A 296 -27.43 15.28 88.54
C ALA A 296 -27.74 16.79 88.65
N ASN A 297 -27.47 17.57 87.61
CA ASN A 297 -27.79 19.00 87.59
C ASN A 297 -29.31 19.25 87.56
N ALA A 298 -30.09 18.45 86.82
CA ALA A 298 -31.54 18.56 86.79
C ALA A 298 -32.20 18.15 88.12
N THR A 299 -31.64 17.16 88.81
CA THR A 299 -32.07 16.79 90.17
C THR A 299 -31.69 17.86 91.18
N LEU A 300 -30.47 18.41 91.10
CA LEU A 300 -30.03 19.54 91.93
C LEU A 300 -30.93 20.76 91.73
N ALA A 301 -31.19 21.18 90.50
CA ALA A 301 -32.07 22.31 90.20
C ALA A 301 -33.50 22.11 90.73
N ARG A 302 -34.04 20.88 90.61
CA ARG A 302 -35.34 20.52 91.21
C ARG A 302 -35.33 20.61 92.73
N LEU A 303 -34.27 20.12 93.38
CA LEU A 303 -34.11 20.19 94.84
C LEU A 303 -33.94 21.63 95.33
N GLU A 304 -33.15 22.45 94.63
CA GLU A 304 -32.97 23.87 94.94
C GLU A 304 -34.28 24.66 94.78
N GLU A 305 -35.08 24.38 93.75
CA GLU A 305 -36.39 25.00 93.57
C GLU A 305 -37.37 24.56 94.66
N GLN A 306 -37.39 23.27 95.02
CA GLN A 306 -38.17 22.77 96.16
C GLN A 306 -37.74 23.42 97.48
N GLN A 307 -36.43 23.60 97.68
CA GLN A 307 -35.89 24.26 98.87
C GLN A 307 -36.29 25.74 98.91
N ARG A 308 -36.20 26.46 97.79
CA ARG A 308 -36.67 27.85 97.66
C ARG A 308 -38.16 27.97 97.96
N HIS A 309 -38.99 27.09 97.38
CA HIS A 309 -40.43 27.07 97.65
C HIS A 309 -40.73 26.77 99.13
N ARG A 310 -40.00 25.83 99.76
CA ARG A 310 -40.14 25.55 101.20
C ARG A 310 -39.73 26.75 102.06
N LEU A 311 -38.64 27.43 101.73
CA LEU A 311 -38.20 28.64 102.45
C LEU A 311 -39.22 29.78 102.32
N GLN A 312 -39.72 30.05 101.10
CA GLN A 312 -40.76 31.06 100.87
C GLN A 312 -42.08 30.71 101.58
N SER A 313 -42.46 29.43 101.58
CA SER A 313 -43.63 28.95 102.32
C SER A 313 -43.44 29.12 103.82
N ARG A 314 -42.24 28.85 104.35
CA ARG A 314 -41.89 29.07 105.75
C ARG A 314 -41.96 30.53 106.13
N GLU A 315 -41.38 31.43 105.33
CA GLU A 315 -41.46 32.88 105.57
C GLU A 315 -42.89 33.40 105.52
N ARG A 316 -43.72 32.90 104.58
CA ARG A 316 -45.14 33.26 104.52
C ARG A 316 -45.88 32.79 105.78
N LEU A 317 -45.68 31.53 106.18
CA LEU A 317 -46.27 30.98 107.41
C LEU A 317 -45.80 31.71 108.67
N GLU A 318 -44.53 32.13 108.74
CA GLU A 318 -44.00 32.93 109.86
C GLU A 318 -44.65 34.33 109.91
N ARG A 319 -44.89 34.97 108.75
CA ARG A 319 -45.64 36.24 108.67
C ARG A 319 -47.10 36.08 109.06
N ASP A 320 -47.75 35.03 108.56
CA ASP A 320 -49.16 34.74 108.89
C ASP A 320 -49.33 34.45 110.39
N LEU A 321 -48.39 33.70 110.99
CA LEU A 321 -48.35 33.43 112.42
C LEU A 321 -48.12 34.71 113.25
N ALA A 322 -47.25 35.61 112.79
CA ALA A 322 -47.02 36.90 113.44
C ALA A 322 -48.26 37.80 113.36
N SER A 323 -48.94 37.84 112.21
CA SER A 323 -50.19 38.58 112.01
C SER A 323 -51.29 38.04 112.93
N ALA A 324 -51.49 36.71 112.97
CA ALA A 324 -52.49 36.08 113.83
C ALA A 324 -52.19 36.28 115.33
N ARG A 325 -50.92 36.33 115.73
CA ARG A 325 -50.53 36.66 117.12
C ARG A 325 -50.88 38.11 117.47
N ASN A 326 -50.63 39.05 116.57
CA ASN A 326 -50.99 40.45 116.77
C ASN A 326 -52.51 40.64 116.82
N GLU A 327 -53.27 40.01 115.92
CA GLU A 327 -54.74 40.03 115.96
C GLU A 327 -55.28 39.43 117.26
N ARG A 328 -54.72 38.30 117.71
CA ARG A 328 -55.11 37.69 118.99
C ARG A 328 -54.84 38.60 120.17
N GLN A 329 -53.73 39.34 120.16
CA GLN A 329 -53.39 40.28 121.22
C GLN A 329 -54.32 41.51 121.22
N GLN A 330 -54.62 42.07 120.04
CA GLN A 330 -55.58 43.17 119.90
C GLN A 330 -56.99 42.77 120.37
N LEU A 331 -57.43 41.56 120.01
CA LEU A 331 -58.72 41.02 120.46
C LEU A 331 -58.76 40.76 121.97
N ALA A 332 -57.64 40.33 122.57
CA ALA A 332 -57.55 40.17 124.02
C ALA A 332 -57.63 41.51 124.76
N GLU A 333 -56.93 42.54 124.25
CA GLU A 333 -56.97 43.91 124.79
C GLU A 333 -58.39 44.51 124.69
N GLN A 334 -59.04 44.37 123.53
CA GLN A 334 -60.43 44.79 123.32
C GLN A 334 -61.40 44.06 124.26
N LYS A 335 -61.21 42.76 124.49
CA LYS A 335 -62.04 42.00 125.43
C LYS A 335 -61.93 42.55 126.85
N THR A 336 -60.71 42.78 127.35
CA THR A 336 -60.51 43.39 128.68
C THR A 336 -61.12 44.79 128.78
N GLN A 337 -61.08 45.58 127.71
CA GLN A 337 -61.67 46.91 127.69
C GLN A 337 -63.20 46.86 127.77
N VAL A 338 -63.83 45.95 127.03
CA VAL A 338 -65.28 45.73 127.06
C VAL A 338 -65.75 45.14 128.41
N GLU A 339 -64.96 44.26 129.03
CA GLU A 339 -65.25 43.75 130.38
C GLU A 339 -65.21 44.87 131.44
N TYR A 340 -64.28 45.83 131.32
CA TYR A 340 -64.21 47.00 132.20
C TYR A 340 -65.36 47.98 131.99
N GLU A 341 -65.75 48.22 130.73
CA GLU A 341 -66.91 49.05 130.39
C GLU A 341 -68.20 48.42 130.90
N LEU A 342 -68.36 47.09 130.81
CA LEU A 342 -69.56 46.39 131.28
C LEU A 342 -69.76 46.53 132.79
N ASP A 343 -68.67 46.51 133.57
CA ASP A 343 -68.70 46.64 135.04
C ASP A 343 -69.07 48.07 135.50
N ASP A 344 -68.75 49.11 134.72
CA ASP A 344 -69.14 50.52 134.99
C ASP A 344 -70.62 50.81 134.65
N TRP A 345 -71.19 50.12 133.66
CA TRP A 345 -72.57 50.38 133.18
C TRP A 345 -73.66 49.65 133.95
N LEU A 346 -73.36 48.52 134.60
CA LEU A 346 -74.31 47.73 135.40
C LEU A 346 -74.99 48.52 136.54
N PRO A 347 -74.26 49.24 137.42
CA PRO A 347 -74.88 50.02 138.50
C PRO A 347 -75.63 51.27 138.00
N ARG A 348 -75.21 51.86 136.87
CA ARG A 348 -75.88 53.03 136.27
C ARG A 348 -77.25 52.69 135.68
N ARG A 349 -77.45 51.45 135.22
CA ARG A 349 -78.73 50.98 134.69
C ARG A 349 -79.79 50.85 135.78
N GLU A 350 -79.42 50.39 136.98
CA GLU A 350 -80.34 50.24 138.10
C GLU A 350 -80.82 51.60 138.66
N GLU A 351 -79.94 52.61 138.67
CA GLU A 351 -80.28 53.98 139.08
C GLU A 351 -81.25 54.67 138.10
N ALA A 352 -81.10 54.43 136.80
CA ALA A 352 -81.97 54.98 135.76
C ALA A 352 -83.39 54.37 135.79
N GLN A 353 -83.52 53.12 136.24
CA GLN A 353 -84.79 52.39 136.25
C GLN A 353 -85.72 52.88 137.37
N MET A 354 -85.17 53.27 138.54
CA MET A 354 -85.95 53.92 139.60
C MET A 354 -86.45 55.33 139.22
N ARG A 355 -85.65 56.11 138.47
CA ARG A 355 -86.06 57.47 138.03
C ARG A 355 -87.17 57.46 136.97
N MET A 356 -87.31 56.37 136.22
CA MET A 356 -88.34 56.24 135.19
C MET A 356 -89.74 56.07 135.79
N GLU A 357 -89.87 55.32 136.90
CA GLU A 357 -91.15 55.09 137.57
C GLU A 357 -91.70 56.35 138.27
N GLU A 358 -90.82 57.23 138.78
CA GLU A 358 -91.23 58.54 139.35
C GLU A 358 -91.69 59.54 138.28
N ALA A 359 -91.05 59.56 137.10
CA ALA A 359 -91.39 60.49 136.03
C ALA A 359 -92.72 60.14 135.32
N GLN A 360 -93.16 58.89 135.41
CA GLN A 360 -94.35 58.41 134.72
C GLN A 360 -95.67 58.85 135.38
N MET A 361 -95.66 59.17 136.69
CA MET A 361 -96.81 59.76 137.39
C MET A 361 -96.99 61.26 137.11
N GLY A 362 -95.95 61.96 136.64
CA GLY A 362 -96.01 63.41 136.35
C GLY A 362 -96.49 63.76 134.94
N LEU A 363 -96.55 62.79 134.02
CA LEU A 363 -96.87 63.03 132.61
C LEU A 363 -98.38 63.08 132.31
N GLU A 364 -99.23 62.57 133.23
CA GLU A 364 -100.69 62.60 133.08
C GLU A 364 -101.29 64.02 133.26
N ASP A 365 -100.53 65.01 133.73
CA ASP A 365 -101.03 66.35 134.07
C ASP A 365 -100.72 67.45 133.00
N GLY A 366 -100.13 67.11 131.84
CA GLY A 366 -99.47 68.12 130.98
C GLY A 366 -99.79 68.20 129.47
N ALA A 367 -100.72 67.41 128.92
CA ALA A 367 -100.77 67.20 127.46
C ALA A 367 -101.91 67.89 126.67
N ASP A 368 -102.39 69.07 127.11
CA ASP A 368 -103.45 69.85 126.42
C ASP A 368 -102.93 70.95 125.45
N GLY A 369 -101.63 71.00 125.11
CA GLY A 369 -101.04 72.13 124.34
C GLY A 369 -100.49 71.83 122.92
N LEU A 370 -100.46 70.57 122.48
CA LEU A 370 -99.64 70.15 121.32
C LEU A 370 -100.13 70.56 119.90
N PRO A 371 -101.41 70.86 119.61
CA PRO A 371 -101.84 71.10 118.22
C PRO A 371 -101.35 72.40 117.55
N GLY A 372 -100.75 73.34 118.28
CA GLY A 372 -100.31 74.64 117.73
C GLY A 372 -98.94 74.62 117.03
N ALA A 373 -98.04 73.72 117.45
CA ALA A 373 -96.64 73.73 117.02
C ALA A 373 -96.41 73.07 115.64
N GLU A 374 -97.27 72.16 115.21
CA GLU A 374 -97.09 71.38 113.97
C GLU A 374 -97.39 72.17 112.68
N ALA A 375 -98.11 73.29 112.76
CA ALA A 375 -98.45 74.10 111.58
C ALA A 375 -97.27 74.96 111.06
N ALA A 376 -96.32 75.33 111.91
CA ALA A 376 -95.22 76.23 111.54
C ALA A 376 -94.07 75.53 110.79
N PHE A 377 -93.90 74.20 110.97
CA PHE A 377 -92.79 73.44 110.40
C PHE A 377 -92.93 73.15 108.88
N ARG A 378 -94.17 72.94 108.39
CA ARG A 378 -94.40 72.51 106.99
C ARG A 378 -94.09 73.58 105.93
N VAL A 379 -94.09 74.86 106.29
CA VAL A 379 -93.83 75.96 105.33
C VAL A 379 -92.33 76.16 105.06
N ALA A 380 -91.47 75.81 106.02
CA ALA A 380 -90.02 75.96 105.88
C ALA A 380 -89.38 74.88 104.98
N ASP A 381 -89.94 73.67 104.99
CA ASP A 381 -89.40 72.50 104.28
C ASP A 381 -89.52 72.61 102.74
N GLN A 382 -90.61 73.21 102.23
CA GLN A 382 -90.85 73.34 100.79
C GLN A 382 -89.90 74.30 100.06
N ARG A 383 -89.27 75.25 100.78
CA ARG A 383 -88.32 76.22 100.17
C ARG A 383 -86.92 75.65 99.95
N LEU A 384 -86.52 74.65 100.73
CA LEU A 384 -85.19 74.01 100.63
C LEU A 384 -85.10 73.05 99.42
N ALA A 385 -86.22 72.43 99.04
CA ALA A 385 -86.29 71.46 97.96
C ALA A 385 -86.06 72.07 96.56
N GLN A 386 -86.46 73.33 96.31
CA GLN A 386 -86.31 73.97 94.99
C GLN A 386 -84.86 74.36 94.65
N MET A 387 -84.05 74.76 95.63
CA MET A 387 -82.66 75.18 95.42
C MET A 387 -81.73 73.99 95.11
N THR A 388 -82.05 72.80 95.64
CA THR A 388 -81.24 71.58 95.46
C THR A 388 -81.35 71.01 94.04
N ALA A 389 -82.47 71.23 93.34
CA ALA A 389 -82.69 70.73 91.98
C ALA A 389 -81.90 71.50 90.89
N GLN A 390 -81.59 72.78 91.09
CA GLN A 390 -80.86 73.59 90.10
C GLN A 390 -79.35 73.26 90.06
N ILE A 391 -78.75 72.89 91.19
CA ILE A 391 -77.32 72.52 91.30
C ILE A 391 -77.03 71.18 90.60
N ALA A 392 -77.99 70.26 90.59
CA ALA A 392 -77.84 68.94 89.97
C ALA A 392 -77.76 68.98 88.43
N ASN A 393 -78.39 69.96 87.77
CA ASN A 393 -78.37 70.09 86.31
C ASN A 393 -77.05 70.68 85.78
N LEU A 394 -76.48 71.69 86.44
CA LEU A 394 -75.19 72.30 86.06
C LEU A 394 -74.01 71.33 86.22
N THR A 395 -74.12 70.34 87.10
CA THR A 395 -73.07 69.34 87.34
C THR A 395 -72.99 68.31 86.19
N ARG A 396 -74.12 68.00 85.53
CA ARG A 396 -74.16 67.03 84.40
C ARG A 396 -73.53 67.59 83.11
N GLU A 397 -73.69 68.89 82.85
CA GLU A 397 -73.10 69.52 81.66
C GLU A 397 -71.56 69.58 81.72
N ARG A 398 -70.99 69.76 82.92
CA ARG A 398 -69.53 69.77 83.16
C ARG A 398 -68.90 68.40 82.87
N ASP A 399 -69.54 67.31 83.27
CA ASP A 399 -68.95 65.97 83.18
C ASP A 399 -68.96 65.43 81.74
N LEU A 400 -69.91 65.86 80.90
CA LEU A 400 -69.96 65.53 79.47
C LEU A 400 -68.82 66.19 78.67
N ALA A 401 -68.47 67.44 78.98
CA ALA A 401 -67.36 68.15 78.34
C ALA A 401 -65.98 67.55 78.69
N ARG A 402 -65.85 66.97 79.89
CA ARG A 402 -64.59 66.34 80.36
C ARG A 402 -64.29 65.02 79.64
N GLN A 403 -65.31 64.21 79.34
CA GLN A 403 -65.14 62.93 78.64
C GLN A 403 -64.72 63.10 77.17
N GLN A 404 -65.17 64.16 76.49
CA GLN A 404 -64.76 64.45 75.11
C GLN A 404 -63.28 64.86 74.99
N GLY A 405 -62.74 65.55 76.01
CA GLY A 405 -61.33 65.94 76.06
C GLY A 405 -60.35 64.78 76.31
N GLU A 406 -60.75 63.77 77.10
CA GLU A 406 -59.92 62.59 77.36
C GLU A 406 -59.83 61.64 76.16
N HIS A 407 -60.85 61.59 75.30
CA HIS A 407 -60.85 60.76 74.10
C HIS A 407 -59.89 61.28 73.02
N LEU A 408 -59.85 62.61 72.80
CA LEU A 408 -58.93 63.25 71.84
C LEU A 408 -57.45 63.15 72.27
N ARG A 409 -57.18 63.11 73.58
CA ARG A 409 -55.82 62.99 74.14
C ARG A 409 -55.19 61.62 73.87
N ARG A 410 -55.97 60.53 73.95
CA ARG A 410 -55.51 59.16 73.66
C ARG A 410 -55.20 58.93 72.18
N SER A 411 -55.91 59.61 71.26
CA SER A 411 -55.64 59.51 69.82
C SER A 411 -54.34 60.20 69.39
N ILE A 412 -53.90 61.23 70.12
CA ILE A 412 -52.62 61.93 69.86
C ILE A 412 -51.43 61.10 70.33
N GLU A 413 -51.55 60.40 71.48
CA GLU A 413 -50.49 59.52 72.00
C GLU A 413 -50.25 58.26 71.12
N GLN A 414 -51.30 57.71 70.49
CA GLN A 414 -51.16 56.58 69.57
C GLN A 414 -50.46 56.95 68.24
N LEU A 415 -50.62 58.19 67.75
CA LEU A 415 -49.96 58.65 66.53
C LEU A 415 -48.47 59.00 66.76
N ALA A 416 -48.12 59.55 67.94
CA ALA A 416 -46.74 59.84 68.30
C ALA A 416 -45.88 58.56 68.48
N GLY A 417 -46.46 57.48 69.02
CA GLY A 417 -45.75 56.19 69.15
C GLY A 417 -45.47 55.49 67.81
N ARG A 418 -46.27 55.77 66.77
CA ARG A 418 -46.08 55.21 65.41
C ARG A 418 -44.95 55.93 64.65
N GLU A 419 -44.76 57.23 64.89
CA GLU A 419 -43.67 58.02 64.29
C GLU A 419 -42.29 57.64 64.88
N ASP A 420 -42.23 57.40 66.19
CA ASP A 420 -41.00 56.99 66.89
C ASP A 420 -40.53 55.57 66.53
N ALA A 421 -41.46 54.66 66.23
CA ALA A 421 -41.12 53.31 65.77
C ALA A 421 -40.52 53.32 64.35
N LEU A 422 -41.09 54.11 63.44
CA LEU A 422 -40.61 54.25 62.06
C LEU A 422 -39.26 55.00 61.96
N ARG A 423 -38.95 55.91 62.91
CA ARG A 423 -37.63 56.57 62.99
C ARG A 423 -36.51 55.66 63.49
N ARG A 424 -36.81 54.66 64.33
CA ARG A 424 -35.82 53.69 64.80
C ARG A 424 -35.53 52.61 63.75
N GLU A 425 -36.55 52.15 63.03
CA GLU A 425 -36.39 51.23 61.88
C GLU A 425 -35.53 51.83 60.74
N LEU A 426 -35.55 53.16 60.57
CA LEU A 426 -34.74 53.85 59.55
C LEU A 426 -33.27 54.07 59.96
N HIS A 427 -32.92 53.91 61.24
CA HIS A 427 -31.57 54.14 61.76
C HIS A 427 -30.74 52.85 61.88
N ASP A 428 -31.38 51.68 62.03
CA ASP A 428 -30.72 50.37 62.16
C ASP A 428 -30.44 49.66 60.81
N LEU A 429 -30.80 50.26 59.69
CA LEU A 429 -30.44 49.80 58.35
C LEU A 429 -29.03 50.29 57.97
N ASN A 430 -28.02 49.49 58.32
CA ASN A 430 -26.66 49.64 57.82
C ASN A 430 -26.62 49.37 56.30
N LEU A 431 -26.71 50.42 55.49
CA LEU A 431 -26.35 50.37 54.06
C LEU A 431 -24.83 50.54 53.89
N PRO A 432 -24.17 49.78 53.00
CA PRO A 432 -22.77 50.00 52.65
C PRO A 432 -22.60 51.25 51.77
N ASP A 433 -21.44 51.90 51.88
CA ASP A 433 -21.02 53.11 51.15
C ASP A 433 -21.24 53.03 49.63
N SER A 434 -21.80 54.09 49.04
CA SER A 434 -22.13 54.18 47.60
C SER A 434 -20.91 54.05 46.67
N GLY A 435 -19.69 54.20 47.18
CA GLY A 435 -18.46 54.04 46.41
C GLY A 435 -18.09 52.59 46.07
N VAL A 436 -18.52 51.61 46.88
CA VAL A 436 -18.20 50.18 46.65
C VAL A 436 -19.13 49.58 45.59
N LEU A 437 -20.38 50.05 45.51
CA LEU A 437 -21.36 49.60 44.52
C LEU A 437 -21.06 50.16 43.12
N GLU A 438 -20.64 51.43 43.01
CA GLU A 438 -20.21 52.01 41.72
C GLU A 438 -18.91 51.39 41.21
N ALA A 439 -17.96 51.06 42.10
CA ALA A 439 -16.72 50.37 41.72
C ALA A 439 -16.99 48.95 41.20
N ALA A 440 -17.86 48.18 41.86
CA ALA A 440 -18.25 46.84 41.43
C ALA A 440 -19.06 46.84 40.13
N GLN A 441 -19.95 47.83 39.92
CA GLN A 441 -20.69 47.99 38.66
C GLN A 441 -19.77 48.42 37.50
N ALA A 442 -18.77 49.27 37.76
CA ALA A 442 -17.77 49.64 36.77
C ALA A 442 -16.82 48.47 36.42
N GLU A 443 -16.50 47.60 37.38
CA GLU A 443 -15.71 46.39 37.13
C GLU A 443 -16.48 45.34 36.33
N VAL A 444 -17.76 45.13 36.65
CA VAL A 444 -18.66 44.23 35.89
C VAL A 444 -18.86 44.75 34.46
N ALA A 445 -19.05 46.07 34.28
CA ALA A 445 -19.16 46.67 32.95
C ALA A 445 -17.86 46.58 32.14
N ARG A 446 -16.67 46.73 32.77
CA ARG A 446 -15.37 46.51 32.12
C ARG A 446 -15.15 45.04 31.75
N ALA A 447 -15.54 44.12 32.63
CA ALA A 447 -15.43 42.68 32.37
C ALA A 447 -16.37 42.23 31.24
N GLN A 448 -17.59 42.79 31.17
CA GLN A 448 -18.53 42.53 30.08
C GLN A 448 -18.06 43.15 28.76
N ALA A 449 -17.55 44.38 28.75
CA ALA A 449 -16.96 44.98 27.55
C ALA A 449 -15.72 44.21 27.06
N ALA A 450 -14.89 43.68 27.98
CA ALA A 450 -13.76 42.83 27.64
C ALA A 450 -14.19 41.47 27.09
N LEU A 451 -15.24 40.86 27.65
CA LEU A 451 -15.83 39.61 27.17
C LEU A 451 -16.43 39.78 25.77
N ASP A 452 -17.14 40.88 25.52
CA ASP A 452 -17.73 41.17 24.21
C ASP A 452 -16.66 41.50 23.17
N ALA A 453 -15.58 42.18 23.55
CA ALA A 453 -14.42 42.40 22.67
C ALA A 453 -13.71 41.09 22.31
N VAL A 454 -13.54 40.17 23.27
CA VAL A 454 -12.95 38.85 23.02
C VAL A 454 -13.87 37.98 22.17
N ARG A 455 -15.20 38.03 22.40
CA ARG A 455 -16.19 37.33 21.56
C ARG A 455 -16.23 37.86 20.14
N ALA A 456 -16.18 39.18 19.94
CA ALA A 456 -16.10 39.78 18.62
C ALA A 456 -14.80 39.39 17.89
N ARG A 457 -13.68 39.28 18.63
CA ARG A 457 -12.40 38.82 18.09
C ARG A 457 -12.42 37.34 17.74
N LEU A 458 -13.05 36.50 18.56
CA LEU A 458 -13.26 35.08 18.29
C LEU A 458 -14.11 34.86 17.03
N VAL A 459 -15.22 35.60 16.89
CA VAL A 459 -16.06 35.53 15.69
C VAL A 459 -15.30 36.02 14.44
N ALA A 460 -14.48 37.06 14.56
CA ALA A 460 -13.64 37.53 13.47
C ALA A 460 -12.54 36.52 13.09
N ASP A 461 -11.94 35.86 14.07
CA ASP A 461 -10.91 34.84 13.86
C ASP A 461 -11.51 33.52 13.32
N GLU A 462 -12.72 33.15 13.73
CA GLU A 462 -13.50 32.03 13.17
C GLU A 462 -13.91 32.30 11.71
N ALA A 463 -14.36 33.52 11.40
CA ALA A 463 -14.62 33.93 10.01
C ALA A 463 -13.34 33.90 9.16
N LYS A 464 -12.21 34.35 9.72
CA LYS A 464 -10.90 34.31 9.04
C LYS A 464 -10.38 32.88 8.84
N GLN A 465 -10.66 31.97 9.78
CA GLN A 465 -10.38 30.54 9.61
C GLN A 465 -11.26 29.91 8.52
N ALA A 466 -12.54 30.27 8.44
CA ALA A 466 -13.43 29.79 7.40
C ALA A 466 -13.01 30.30 6.00
N ASP A 467 -12.60 31.56 5.89
CA ASP A 467 -12.08 32.13 4.64
C ASP A 467 -10.77 31.45 4.21
N LEU A 468 -9.83 31.25 5.15
CA LEU A 468 -8.57 30.54 4.87
C LEU A 468 -8.79 29.05 4.54
N ALA A 469 -9.80 28.40 5.13
CA ALA A 469 -10.16 27.02 4.80
C ALA A 469 -10.76 26.93 3.39
N SER A 470 -11.59 27.90 3.00
CA SER A 470 -12.13 28.02 1.64
C SER A 470 -11.04 28.29 0.60
N GLU A 471 -10.08 29.17 0.92
CA GLU A 471 -8.91 29.46 0.07
C GLU A 471 -8.01 28.23 -0.07
N ARG A 472 -7.82 27.46 1.01
CA ARG A 472 -7.10 26.18 0.97
C ARG A 472 -7.81 25.13 0.14
N GLU A 473 -9.14 25.03 0.21
CA GLU A 473 -9.92 24.10 -0.60
C GLU A 473 -9.89 24.47 -2.10
N GLN A 474 -9.86 25.76 -2.43
CA GLN A 474 -9.68 26.23 -3.81
C GLN A 474 -8.26 25.96 -4.33
N LEU A 475 -7.24 26.14 -3.49
CA LEU A 475 -5.85 25.79 -3.80
C LEU A 475 -5.66 24.27 -3.96
N ASP A 476 -6.29 23.45 -3.12
CA ASP A 476 -6.25 21.99 -3.25
C ASP A 476 -6.99 21.53 -4.52
N LYS A 477 -8.11 22.15 -4.91
CA LYS A 477 -8.79 21.87 -6.17
C LYS A 477 -7.94 22.23 -7.39
N THR A 478 -7.34 23.41 -7.40
CA THR A 478 -6.44 23.82 -8.49
C THR A 478 -5.18 22.96 -8.57
N LEU A 479 -4.63 22.52 -7.43
CA LEU A 479 -3.49 21.60 -7.39
C LEU A 479 -3.87 20.18 -7.85
N HIS A 480 -5.11 19.75 -7.59
CA HIS A 480 -5.64 18.49 -8.12
C HIS A 480 -5.89 18.55 -9.63
N GLU A 481 -6.42 19.67 -10.14
CA GLU A 481 -6.57 19.92 -11.58
C GLU A 481 -5.20 19.93 -12.29
N PHE A 482 -4.21 20.65 -11.76
CA PHE A 482 -2.84 20.66 -12.29
C PHE A 482 -2.17 19.28 -12.28
N ASN A 483 -2.36 18.50 -11.21
CA ASN A 483 -1.83 17.14 -11.15
C ASN A 483 -2.55 16.19 -12.11
N SER A 484 -3.86 16.39 -12.33
CA SER A 484 -4.61 15.61 -13.31
C SER A 484 -4.19 15.93 -14.75
N ASP A 485 -3.90 17.20 -15.05
CA ASP A 485 -3.38 17.65 -16.33
C ASP A 485 -1.94 17.16 -16.55
N ALA A 486 -1.10 17.16 -15.51
CA ALA A 486 0.24 16.61 -15.56
C ALA A 486 0.23 15.09 -15.80
N ALA A 487 -0.64 14.34 -15.10
CA ALA A 487 -0.82 12.91 -15.31
C ALA A 487 -1.36 12.59 -16.72
N ARG A 488 -2.23 13.45 -17.26
CA ARG A 488 -2.74 13.32 -18.63
C ARG A 488 -1.65 13.62 -19.67
N ALA A 489 -0.82 14.64 -19.45
CA ALA A 489 0.31 14.95 -20.31
C ALA A 489 1.40 13.86 -20.27
N GLU A 490 1.70 13.28 -19.10
CA GLU A 490 2.61 12.14 -18.96
C GLU A 490 2.06 10.87 -19.66
N ALA A 491 0.74 10.64 -19.59
CA ALA A 491 0.09 9.55 -20.32
C ALA A 491 0.09 9.78 -21.84
N GLU A 492 -0.09 11.02 -22.32
CA GLU A 492 0.00 11.37 -23.74
C GLU A 492 1.44 11.22 -24.27
N VAL A 493 2.46 11.59 -23.48
CA VAL A 493 3.88 11.38 -23.84
C VAL A 493 4.23 9.88 -23.85
N ALA A 494 3.79 9.11 -22.86
CA ALA A 494 4.02 7.66 -22.83
C ALA A 494 3.29 6.92 -23.98
N ALA A 495 2.10 7.39 -24.38
CA ALA A 495 1.38 6.86 -25.53
C ALA A 495 2.04 7.25 -26.86
N LEU A 496 2.56 8.47 -27.00
CA LEU A 496 3.30 8.93 -28.18
C LEU A 496 4.65 8.22 -28.33
N ASP A 497 5.38 7.97 -27.25
CA ASP A 497 6.61 7.18 -27.27
C ASP A 497 6.35 5.71 -27.63
N ALA A 498 5.22 5.14 -27.16
CA ALA A 498 4.80 3.79 -27.54
C ALA A 498 4.38 3.69 -29.02
N VAL A 499 3.80 4.74 -29.61
CA VAL A 499 3.43 4.79 -31.04
C VAL A 499 4.66 5.03 -31.92
N LEU A 500 5.57 5.93 -31.53
CA LEU A 500 6.82 6.19 -32.27
C LEU A 500 7.78 4.98 -32.24
N ALA A 501 7.84 4.23 -31.13
CA ALA A 501 8.58 2.97 -31.07
C ALA A 501 7.96 1.88 -31.98
N ARG A 502 6.64 1.93 -32.21
CA ARG A 502 5.91 0.96 -33.05
C ARG A 502 6.01 1.29 -34.55
N GLU A 503 6.05 2.57 -34.93
CA GLU A 503 6.29 3.00 -36.31
C GLU A 503 7.77 2.80 -36.74
N ALA A 504 8.73 3.09 -35.86
CA ALA A 504 10.16 2.86 -36.15
C ALA A 504 10.50 1.36 -36.32
N ALA A 505 9.82 0.47 -35.58
CA ALA A 505 9.94 -0.98 -35.74
C ALA A 505 9.21 -1.49 -37.00
N GLY A 506 8.12 -0.84 -37.41
CA GLY A 506 7.33 -1.19 -38.61
C GLY A 506 8.03 -0.88 -39.94
N GLU A 507 8.68 0.27 -40.07
CA GLU A 507 9.42 0.65 -41.30
C GLU A 507 10.66 -0.22 -41.54
N GLN A 508 11.41 -0.56 -40.48
CA GLN A 508 12.58 -1.44 -40.59
C GLN A 508 12.20 -2.90 -40.90
N LEU A 509 11.04 -3.36 -40.41
CA LEU A 509 10.51 -4.70 -40.69
C LEU A 509 9.95 -4.80 -42.12
N ALA A 510 9.27 -3.77 -42.63
CA ALA A 510 8.76 -3.74 -44.00
C ALA A 510 9.89 -3.78 -45.05
N GLY A 511 10.97 -3.01 -44.83
CA GLY A 511 12.16 -3.05 -45.70
C GLY A 511 12.87 -4.40 -45.69
N TRP A 512 12.93 -5.07 -44.53
CA TRP A 512 13.53 -6.40 -44.40
C TRP A 512 12.66 -7.50 -45.04
N LEU A 513 11.33 -7.43 -44.91
CA LEU A 513 10.38 -8.37 -45.53
C LEU A 513 10.41 -8.30 -47.06
N ALA A 514 10.57 -7.11 -47.64
CA ALA A 514 10.74 -6.92 -49.08
C ALA A 514 12.07 -7.52 -49.60
N ALA A 515 13.17 -7.36 -48.83
CA ALA A 515 14.48 -7.92 -49.19
C ALA A 515 14.52 -9.46 -49.15
N GLN A 516 13.71 -10.10 -48.31
CA GLN A 516 13.60 -11.56 -48.20
C GLN A 516 12.48 -12.18 -49.05
N GLN A 517 11.81 -11.39 -49.93
CA GLN A 517 10.70 -11.83 -50.78
C GLN A 517 9.47 -12.37 -50.02
N LEU A 518 9.27 -11.94 -48.77
CA LEU A 518 8.20 -12.41 -47.89
C LEU A 518 6.93 -11.53 -47.92
N ASP A 519 6.93 -10.48 -48.74
CA ASP A 519 5.88 -9.46 -48.78
C ASP A 519 4.52 -10.04 -49.26
N GLY A 520 4.56 -11.06 -50.11
CA GLY A 520 3.36 -11.74 -50.67
C GLY A 520 2.81 -12.89 -49.84
N ALA A 521 3.39 -13.24 -48.69
CA ALA A 521 2.91 -14.34 -47.85
C ALA A 521 1.71 -13.88 -47.00
N PRO A 522 0.54 -14.57 -47.07
CA PRO A 522 -0.64 -14.21 -46.29
C PRO A 522 -0.37 -14.39 -44.79
N ALA A 523 -0.92 -13.49 -43.98
CA ALA A 523 -0.88 -13.62 -42.53
C ALA A 523 -1.72 -14.83 -42.09
N LEU A 524 -1.34 -15.47 -40.99
CA LEU A 524 -1.94 -16.72 -40.52
C LEU A 524 -3.46 -16.63 -40.35
N TRP A 525 -3.97 -15.48 -39.88
CA TRP A 525 -5.41 -15.22 -39.75
C TRP A 525 -6.18 -15.23 -41.08
N GLN A 526 -5.51 -14.93 -42.21
CA GLN A 526 -6.12 -14.98 -43.55
C GLN A 526 -6.22 -16.42 -44.08
N SER A 527 -5.43 -17.34 -43.54
CA SER A 527 -5.41 -18.76 -43.90
C SER A 527 -6.20 -19.67 -42.96
N LEU A 528 -6.72 -19.14 -41.84
CA LEU A 528 -7.48 -19.89 -40.84
C LEU A 528 -8.99 -19.74 -41.07
N GLN A 529 -9.67 -20.84 -41.38
CA GLN A 529 -11.13 -20.94 -41.27
C GLN A 529 -11.48 -21.54 -39.90
N VAL A 530 -12.10 -20.75 -39.04
CA VAL A 530 -12.46 -21.11 -37.66
C VAL A 530 -13.96 -20.97 -37.48
N ASP A 531 -14.60 -22.00 -36.92
CA ASP A 531 -16.02 -22.00 -36.58
C ASP A 531 -16.34 -20.93 -35.52
N GLU A 532 -17.48 -20.25 -35.63
CA GLU A 532 -17.79 -19.03 -34.87
C GLU A 532 -17.73 -19.23 -33.34
N GLN A 533 -18.02 -20.45 -32.88
CA GLN A 533 -18.02 -20.87 -31.49
C GLN A 533 -16.61 -20.92 -30.87
N TRP A 534 -15.57 -21.08 -31.68
CA TRP A 534 -14.18 -21.26 -31.26
C TRP A 534 -13.32 -20.02 -31.50
N ARG A 535 -13.89 -18.96 -32.09
CA ARG A 535 -13.15 -17.76 -32.51
C ARG A 535 -12.42 -17.08 -31.37
N SER A 536 -13.09 -16.88 -30.23
CA SER A 536 -12.51 -16.24 -29.05
C SER A 536 -11.42 -17.11 -28.38
N ALA A 537 -11.60 -18.44 -28.38
CA ALA A 537 -10.59 -19.36 -27.86
C ALA A 537 -9.33 -19.37 -28.74
N VAL A 538 -9.48 -19.33 -30.06
CA VAL A 538 -8.36 -19.27 -31.00
C VAL A 538 -7.63 -17.92 -30.92
N GLU A 539 -8.35 -16.82 -30.73
CA GLU A 539 -7.77 -15.49 -30.59
C GLU A 539 -6.91 -15.36 -29.33
N VAL A 540 -7.41 -15.86 -28.19
CA VAL A 540 -6.67 -15.84 -26.91
C VAL A 540 -5.45 -16.76 -26.93
N VAL A 541 -5.54 -17.93 -27.58
CA VAL A 541 -4.44 -18.89 -27.64
C VAL A 541 -3.34 -18.47 -28.61
N LEU A 542 -3.71 -17.91 -29.77
CA LEU A 542 -2.73 -17.52 -30.79
C LEU A 542 -2.18 -16.11 -30.58
N GLY A 543 -2.94 -15.17 -30.00
CA GLY A 543 -2.47 -13.83 -29.63
C GLY A 543 -1.65 -13.15 -30.73
N ASP A 544 -0.43 -12.73 -30.39
CA ASP A 544 0.53 -12.09 -31.32
C ASP A 544 0.97 -12.98 -32.49
N SER A 545 0.74 -14.29 -32.40
CA SER A 545 1.04 -15.27 -33.45
C SER A 545 0.00 -15.29 -34.58
N LEU A 546 -1.14 -14.60 -34.44
CA LEU A 546 -2.11 -14.42 -35.55
C LEU A 546 -1.55 -13.57 -36.69
N ALA A 547 -0.63 -12.65 -36.37
CA ALA A 547 0.09 -11.83 -37.33
C ALA A 547 1.28 -12.57 -37.97
N ALA A 548 1.55 -13.82 -37.55
CA ALA A 548 2.62 -14.62 -38.11
C ALA A 548 2.41 -14.88 -39.60
N ARG A 549 3.50 -14.95 -40.36
CA ARG A 549 3.46 -15.26 -41.80
C ARG A 549 3.95 -16.67 -42.05
N ALA A 550 3.30 -17.37 -42.98
CA ALA A 550 3.69 -18.73 -43.35
C ALA A 550 4.88 -18.71 -44.32
N ALA A 551 6.09 -18.96 -43.81
CA ALA A 551 7.31 -18.96 -44.63
C ALA A 551 8.43 -19.80 -43.99
N ALA A 552 9.37 -20.28 -44.81
CA ALA A 552 10.57 -20.97 -44.34
C ALA A 552 11.49 -20.01 -43.58
N LEU A 553 12.18 -20.50 -42.54
CA LEU A 553 13.11 -19.71 -41.73
C LEU A 553 14.19 -19.05 -42.60
N PRO A 554 14.25 -17.71 -42.67
CA PRO A 554 15.30 -17.01 -43.39
C PRO A 554 16.63 -17.08 -42.61
N GLY A 555 17.74 -16.98 -43.34
CA GLY A 555 19.10 -17.09 -42.78
C GLY A 555 19.63 -15.84 -42.06
N THR A 556 18.82 -14.79 -41.94
CA THR A 556 19.17 -13.51 -41.29
C THR A 556 18.22 -13.22 -40.14
N LEU A 557 18.73 -12.62 -39.06
CA LEU A 557 17.91 -12.25 -37.90
C LEU A 557 17.07 -11.01 -38.22
N PRO A 558 15.75 -11.01 -37.93
CA PRO A 558 14.90 -9.85 -38.17
C PRO A 558 15.20 -8.72 -37.16
N PRO A 559 15.03 -7.45 -37.56
CA PRO A 559 15.28 -6.29 -36.70
C PRO A 559 14.22 -6.06 -35.61
N ALA A 560 13.10 -6.80 -35.64
CA ALA A 560 12.03 -6.76 -34.65
C ALA A 560 11.43 -8.18 -34.47
N PRO A 561 10.62 -8.44 -33.40
CA PRO A 561 10.04 -9.75 -33.15
C PRO A 561 9.12 -10.17 -34.31
N LEU A 562 9.48 -11.23 -35.03
CA LEU A 562 8.72 -11.77 -36.15
C LEU A 562 8.38 -13.23 -35.86
N ALA A 563 7.09 -13.55 -35.81
CA ALA A 563 6.62 -14.93 -35.73
C ALA A 563 6.48 -15.51 -37.16
N LEU A 564 7.14 -16.63 -37.43
CA LEU A 564 7.04 -17.36 -38.69
C LEU A 564 6.46 -18.74 -38.42
N VAL A 565 5.51 -19.15 -39.26
CA VAL A 565 4.92 -20.49 -39.20
C VAL A 565 5.46 -21.29 -40.38
N ASP A 566 6.07 -22.45 -40.09
CA ASP A 566 6.60 -23.32 -41.13
C ASP A 566 5.43 -23.99 -41.89
N GLY A 567 5.26 -23.61 -43.16
CA GLY A 567 4.22 -24.13 -44.04
C GLY A 567 4.41 -25.59 -44.46
N SER A 568 5.50 -26.26 -44.04
CA SER A 568 5.79 -27.66 -44.39
C SER A 568 5.30 -28.69 -43.35
N ALA A 569 4.70 -28.25 -42.25
CA ALA A 569 4.15 -29.15 -41.23
C ALA A 569 2.89 -29.88 -41.74
N THR A 570 3.05 -31.14 -42.14
CA THR A 570 1.94 -32.05 -42.47
C THR A 570 1.14 -32.37 -41.20
N PRO A 571 -0.20 -32.36 -41.23
CA PRO A 571 -1.00 -32.59 -40.02
C PRO A 571 -0.91 -34.06 -39.60
N ALA A 572 -0.22 -34.34 -38.50
CA ALA A 572 -0.30 -35.62 -37.81
C ALA A 572 -1.60 -35.68 -36.98
N LEU A 573 -2.75 -35.74 -37.66
CA LEU A 573 -4.04 -36.05 -37.04
C LEU A 573 -4.12 -37.57 -36.79
N ALA A 574 -3.56 -38.02 -35.66
CA ALA A 574 -3.91 -39.32 -35.10
C ALA A 574 -5.33 -39.22 -34.53
N ALA A 575 -6.31 -39.70 -35.30
CA ALA A 575 -7.65 -39.95 -34.81
C ALA A 575 -7.57 -40.90 -33.60
N ASN A 576 -7.99 -40.41 -32.43
CA ASN A 576 -8.15 -41.22 -31.24
C ASN A 576 -9.66 -41.40 -31.01
N PRO A 577 -10.26 -42.56 -31.35
CA PRO A 577 -11.64 -42.82 -30.97
C PRO A 577 -11.64 -43.40 -29.55
N GLY A 578 -12.03 -42.59 -28.57
CA GLY A 578 -12.42 -43.07 -27.25
C GLY A 578 -11.77 -42.34 -26.09
N ARG A 579 -12.41 -41.27 -25.63
CA ARG A 579 -13.04 -41.18 -24.31
C ARG A 579 -13.79 -39.86 -24.17
#